data_AF-A0A943AEW8-F1
#
_entry.id   AF-A0A943AEW8-F1
#
_cell.length_a   1.000
_cell.length_b   1.000
_cell.length_c   1.000
_cell.angle_alpha   90.00
_cell.angle_beta   90.00
_cell.angle_gamma   90.00
#
_symmetry.space_group_name_H-M   'P 1'
#
loop_
_entity.id
_entity.type
_entity.pdbx_description
1 polymer ?
#
loop_
_entity_poly.entity_id
_entity_poly.type
_entity_poly.pdbx_seq_one_letter_code
_entity_poly.pdbx_strand_id
1 'polypeptide(L)' 'MEAQGLFALAAAIAVGCGAIGAGIGDGLVSSKVIEGITRQPELRGQLMSTMFVAIGLIEAMPIIGVVVAFILLFR' A
#
# COMPACT_ATOMS: atom_id res chain seq x y z
N MET A 1 -17.03 26.83 3.49
CA MET A 1 -17.20 25.77 4.53
C MET A 1 -17.71 24.46 3.94
N GLU A 2 -18.81 24.43 3.15
CA GLU A 2 -19.35 23.17 2.60
C GLU A 2 -18.41 22.44 1.61
N ALA A 3 -17.81 23.15 0.66
CA ALA A 3 -16.88 22.55 -0.31
C ALA A 3 -15.62 21.95 0.35
N GLN A 4 -15.15 22.56 1.43
CA GLN A 4 -13.98 22.08 2.20
C GLN A 4 -14.27 20.74 2.88
N GLY A 5 -15.48 20.55 3.40
CA GLY A 5 -15.92 19.27 3.97
C GLY A 5 -15.95 18.16 2.91
N LEU A 6 -16.43 18.46 1.70
CA LEU A 6 -16.46 17.49 0.59
C LEU A 6 -15.04 17.09 0.16
N PHE A 7 -14.10 18.04 0.16
CA PHE A 7 -12.71 17.77 -0.20
C PHE A 7 -11.99 16.93 0.84
N ALA A 8 -12.26 17.18 2.13
CA ALA A 8 -11.75 16.34 3.21
C ALA A 8 -12.28 14.90 3.12
N LEU A 9 -13.57 14.72 2.79
CA LEU A 9 -14.16 13.40 2.57
C LEU A 9 -13.52 12.69 1.37
N ALA A 10 -13.35 13.38 0.24
CA ALA A 10 -12.71 12.81 -0.95
C ALA A 10 -11.26 12.40 -0.67
N ALA A 11 -10.50 13.20 0.08
CA ALA A 11 -9.15 12.89 0.53
C ALA A 11 -9.13 11.63 1.42
N ALA A 12 -10.04 11.54 2.39
CA ALA A 12 -10.16 10.39 3.28
C ALA A 12 -10.48 9.09 2.52
N ILE A 13 -11.36 9.16 1.52
CA ILE A 13 -11.71 8.00 0.67
C ILE A 13 -10.49 7.57 -0.16
N ALA A 14 -9.82 8.52 -0.82
CA ALA A 14 -8.66 8.21 -1.66
C ALA A 14 -7.54 7.50 -0.87
N VAL A 15 -7.21 8.02 0.31
CA VAL A 15 -6.18 7.45 1.19
C VAL A 15 -6.67 6.14 1.82
N GLY A 16 -7.91 6.10 2.31
CA GLY A 16 -8.48 4.92 2.98
C GLY A 16 -8.56 3.71 2.06
N CYS A 17 -9.03 3.89 0.83
CA CYS A 17 -9.07 2.82 -0.16
C CYS A 17 -7.66 2.34 -0.53
N GLY A 18 -6.70 3.26 -0.68
CA GLY A 18 -5.29 2.92 -0.91
C GLY A 18 -4.71 2.08 0.22
N ALA A 19 -4.89 2.52 1.47
CA ALA A 19 -4.39 1.83 2.66
C ALA A 19 -4.97 0.41 2.82
N ILE A 20 -6.27 0.23 2.53
CA ILE A 20 -6.90 -1.10 2.55
C ILE A 20 -6.29 -2.00 1.48
N GLY A 21 -6.14 -1.50 0.25
CA GLY A 21 -5.52 -2.24 -0.85
C GLY A 21 -4.08 -2.66 -0.53
N ALA A 22 -3.29 -1.74 0.04
CA ALA A 22 -1.92 -1.99 0.46
C ALA A 22 -1.84 -3.06 1.55
N GLY A 23 -2.62 -2.90 2.62
CA GLY A 23 -2.61 -3.83 3.74
C GLY A 23 -2.99 -5.26 3.34
N ILE A 24 -3.95 -5.41 2.42
CA ILE A 24 -4.30 -6.72 1.86
C ILE A 24 -3.15 -7.26 0.99
N GLY A 25 -2.60 -6.45 0.08
CA GLY A 25 -1.50 -6.86 -0.79
C GLY A 25 -0.25 -7.29 -0.01
N ASP A 26 0.17 -6.47 0.95
CA ASP A 26 1.34 -6.74 1.79
C ASP A 26 1.16 -7.98 2.65
N GLY A 27 -0.03 -8.18 3.22
CA GLY A 27 -0.36 -9.38 3.98
C GLY A 27 -0.27 -10.66 3.13
N LEU A 28 -0.78 -10.59 1.90
CA LEU A 28 -0.72 -11.72 0.95
C LEU A 28 0.72 -12.02 0.52
N VAL A 29 1.50 -11.01 0.16
CA VAL A 29 2.90 -11.21 -0.26
C VAL A 29 3.73 -11.73 0.92
N SER A 30 3.63 -11.09 2.08
CA SER A 30 4.42 -11.45 3.27
C SER A 30 4.11 -12.86 3.74
N SER A 31 2.83 -13.27 3.77
CA SER A 31 2.46 -14.64 4.15
C SER A 31 3.06 -15.68 3.20
N LYS A 32 3.02 -15.44 1.88
CA LYS A 32 3.60 -16.35 0.88
C LYS A 32 5.12 -16.43 0.97
N VAL A 33 5.78 -15.34 1.29
CA VAL A 33 7.23 -15.31 1.53
C VAL A 33 7.59 -16.13 2.77
N ILE A 34 6.84 -15.98 3.87
CA ILE A 34 7.05 -16.77 5.10
C ILE A 34 6.82 -18.26 4.85
N GLU A 35 5.73 -18.63 4.16
CA GLU A 35 5.48 -20.01 3.75
C GLU A 35 6.62 -20.57 2.88
N GLY A 36 7.10 -19.78 1.92
CA GLY A 36 8.20 -20.14 1.02
C GLY A 36 9.52 -20.37 1.77
N ILE A 37 9.89 -19.45 2.67
CA ILE A 37 11.09 -19.56 3.51
C ILE A 37 11.01 -20.79 4.41
N THR A 38 9.83 -21.09 4.97
CA THR A 38 9.65 -22.25 5.84
C THR A 38 9.83 -23.57 5.08
N ARG A 39 9.44 -23.61 3.80
CA ARG A 39 9.61 -24.79 2.93
C ARG A 39 11.03 -24.94 2.39
N GLN A 40 11.68 -23.82 2.05
CA GLN A 40 13.01 -23.78 1.43
C GLN A 40 13.85 -22.64 2.04
N PRO A 41 14.48 -22.86 3.21
CA PRO A 41 15.23 -21.82 3.92
C PRO A 41 16.37 -21.19 3.11
N GLU A 42 16.99 -21.96 2.22
CA GLU A 42 18.06 -21.52 1.31
C GLU A 42 17.61 -20.40 0.35
N LEU A 43 16.31 -20.29 0.04
CA LEU A 43 15.77 -19.26 -0.84
C LEU A 43 15.44 -17.94 -0.12
N ARG A 44 15.69 -17.84 1.19
CA ARG A 44 15.30 -16.66 1.99
C ARG A 44 15.75 -15.34 1.40
N GLY A 45 17.00 -15.24 0.96
CA GLY A 45 17.53 -14.00 0.37
C GLY A 45 16.77 -13.57 -0.88
N GLN A 46 16.52 -14.51 -1.80
CA GLN A 46 15.81 -14.26 -3.05
C GLN A 46 14.34 -13.91 -2.79
N LEU A 47 13.65 -14.65 -1.91
CA LEU A 47 12.25 -14.40 -1.59
C LEU A 47 12.05 -13.02 -0.92
N MET A 48 12.94 -12.62 -0.01
CA MET A 48 12.91 -11.29 0.60
C MET A 48 13.16 -10.19 -0.44
N SER A 49 14.10 -10.38 -1.38
CA SER A 49 14.32 -9.41 -2.46
C SER A 49 13.08 -9.23 -3.34
N THR A 50 12.45 -10.33 -3.74
CA THR A 50 11.21 -10.29 -4.53
C THR A 50 10.07 -9.65 -3.75
N MET A 51 9.97 -9.92 -2.45
CA MET A 51 8.99 -9.30 -1.55
C MET A 51 9.09 -7.78 -1.56
N PHE A 52 10.29 -7.22 -1.38
CA PHE A 52 10.46 -5.77 -1.34
C PHE A 52 10.11 -5.09 -2.67
N VAL A 53 10.40 -5.74 -3.80
CA VAL A 53 9.97 -5.24 -5.11
C VAL A 53 8.44 -5.25 -5.20
N ALA A 54 7.79 -6.34 -4.78
CA ALA A 54 6.34 -6.44 -4.81
C ALA A 54 5.66 -5.40 -3.90
N ILE A 55 6.14 -5.25 -2.65
CA ILE A 55 5.64 -4.23 -1.70
C ILE A 55 5.85 -2.82 -2.28
N GLY A 56 7.01 -2.53 -2.87
CA GLY A 56 7.24 -1.23 -3.52
C GLY A 56 6.24 -0.91 -4.63
N LEU A 57 5.82 -1.92 -5.40
CA LEU A 57 4.78 -1.77 -6.42
C LEU A 57 3.38 -1.64 -5.81
N ILE A 58 3.09 -2.35 -4.73
CA ILE A 58 1.82 -2.25 -3.98
C ILE A 58 1.67 -0.85 -3.39
N GLU A 59 2.72 -0.31 -2.78
CA GLU A 59 2.76 1.00 -2.13
C GLU A 59 2.70 2.19 -3.11
N ALA A 60 2.95 1.97 -4.41
CA ALA A 60 2.87 3.03 -5.40
C ALA A 60 1.45 3.66 -5.48
N MET A 61 0.39 2.86 -5.39
CA MET A 61 -0.99 3.36 -5.47
C MET A 61 -1.42 4.14 -4.20
N PRO A 62 -1.17 3.65 -2.97
CA PRO A 62 -1.36 4.41 -1.74
C PRO A 62 -0.65 5.75 -1.74
N ILE A 63 0.62 5.79 -2.18
CA ILE A 63 1.39 7.04 -2.25
C ILE A 63 0.73 8.04 -3.20
N ILE A 64 0.28 7.59 -4.38
CA ILE A 64 -0.47 8.45 -5.31
C ILE A 64 -1.76 8.96 -4.65
N GLY A 65 -2.48 8.10 -3.92
CA GLY A 65 -3.67 8.49 -3.15
C GLY A 65 -3.39 9.58 -2.11
N VAL A 66 -2.28 9.47 -1.37
CA VAL A 66 -1.82 10.48 -0.41
C VAL A 66 -1.48 11.80 -1.10
N VAL A 67 -0.79 11.75 -2.24
CA VAL A 67 -0.47 12.96 -3.03
C VAL A 67 -1.75 13.66 -3.47
N VAL A 68 -2.72 12.91 -4.00
CA VAL A 68 -4.03 13.47 -4.39
C VAL A 68 -4.75 14.08 -3.19
N ALA A 69 -4.76 13.39 -2.04
CA ALA A 69 -5.36 13.92 -0.82
C ALA A 69 -4.73 15.24 -0.37
N PHE A 70 -3.41 15.38 -0.43
CA PHE A 70 -2.75 16.65 -0.12
C PHE A 70 -3.13 17.77 -1.09
N ILE A 71 -3.21 17.48 -2.39
CA ILE A 71 -3.68 18.46 -3.38
C ILE A 71 -5.12 18.90 -3.08
N LEU A 72 -5.99 17.97 -2.66
CA LEU A 72 -7.39 18.29 -2.37
C LEU A 72 -7.58 19.12 -1.09
N LEU A 73 -6.70 18.93 -0.09
CA LEU A 73 -6.77 19.57 1.22
C LEU A 73 -6.12 20.97 1.26
N PHE A 74 -5.06 21.19 0.48
CA PHE A 74 -4.23 22.41 0.53
C PHE A 74 -4.33 23.31 -0.70
N ARG A 75 -5.30 23.04 -1.58
CA ARG A 75 -5.68 23.94 -2.68
C ARG A 75 -6.50 25.15 -2.23
#